data_AF-A0AAD5T845-F1
#
_entry.id   AF-A0AAD5T845-F1
#
_cell.length_a   1.000
_cell.length_b   1.000
_cell.length_c   1.000
_cell.angle_alpha   90.00
_cell.angle_beta   90.00
_cell.angle_gamma   90.00
#
_symmetry.space_group_name_H-M   'P 1'
#
loop_
_entity.id
_entity.type
_entity.pdbx_description
1 polymer ?
#
loop_
_entity_poly.entity_id
_entity_poly.type
_entity_poly.pdbx_seq_one_letter_code
_entity_poly.pdbx_strand_id
1 'polypeptide(L)'
;MATAVENFGNIAQNLFFVPVEDSIIAAVFAVGAVIDPYTKPLETALSASLNATLPMDAFYSWVARIESPHVKYLPLMNPVHALLAVILYGFVILSGCQIMKGFNKFTLKSYSWWHNLILTALSLYTAVKVVLLSHSNGIRIYAFLNNVNHSPSGLQLAKVCWLFYFAKFPELLDTVIMMLKKNNRQISFLHVYHHSTILFMMWLVVTWAPGGEFCLSVFLNSSVHVVMYGYYLLSSMGIKQVSVIKYYITGMQMTQFLILLTQAIFDSVSEYLHPGSTNFPSQIAQINISYMVTMLMLFGNFYIQDKQRIAREKVALKIKKQ
;
A
#
# COMPACT_ATOMS: atom_id res chain seq x y z
N MET A 1 -37.81 -29.82 -11.14
CA MET A 1 -36.36 -29.93 -11.39
C MET A 1 -35.75 -28.61 -11.85
N ALA A 2 -36.35 -27.87 -12.79
CA ALA A 2 -35.87 -26.54 -13.21
C ALA A 2 -35.77 -25.50 -12.07
N THR A 3 -36.77 -25.44 -11.18
CA THR A 3 -36.80 -24.52 -10.01
C THR A 3 -35.76 -24.82 -8.93
N ALA A 4 -35.29 -26.07 -8.82
CA ALA A 4 -34.24 -26.45 -7.86
C ALA A 4 -32.84 -26.10 -8.40
N VAL A 5 -32.65 -26.16 -9.72
CA VAL A 5 -31.41 -25.77 -10.41
C VAL A 5 -31.27 -24.24 -10.45
N GLU A 6 -32.36 -23.50 -10.63
CA GLU A 6 -32.38 -22.03 -10.51
C GLU A 6 -32.09 -21.56 -9.09
N ASN A 7 -32.67 -22.21 -8.07
CA ASN A 7 -32.37 -21.89 -6.67
C ASN A 7 -30.92 -22.24 -6.30
N PHE A 8 -30.36 -23.35 -6.80
CA PHE A 8 -28.94 -23.64 -6.61
C PHE A 8 -28.03 -22.68 -7.39
N GLY A 9 -28.43 -22.22 -8.57
CA GLY A 9 -27.73 -21.18 -9.34
C GLY A 9 -27.70 -19.83 -8.63
N ASN A 10 -28.83 -19.43 -8.03
CA ASN A 10 -28.94 -18.20 -7.23
C ASN A 10 -28.22 -18.31 -5.88
N ILE A 11 -28.21 -19.49 -5.24
CA ILE A 11 -27.47 -19.72 -3.99
C ILE A 11 -25.96 -19.78 -4.27
N ALA A 12 -25.52 -20.40 -5.37
CA ALA A 12 -24.12 -20.40 -5.79
C ALA A 12 -23.66 -19.01 -6.24
N GLN A 13 -24.50 -18.23 -6.95
CA GLN A 13 -24.22 -16.82 -7.18
C GLN A 13 -24.10 -16.08 -5.83
N ASN A 14 -25.07 -16.17 -4.93
CA ASN A 14 -25.00 -15.44 -3.65
C ASN A 14 -23.85 -15.87 -2.72
N LEU A 15 -23.34 -17.11 -2.79
CA LEU A 15 -22.17 -17.56 -2.03
C LEU A 15 -20.82 -17.08 -2.61
N PHE A 16 -20.77 -16.75 -3.90
CA PHE A 16 -19.58 -16.19 -4.59
C PHE A 16 -19.66 -14.68 -4.83
N PHE A 17 -20.74 -14.00 -4.40
CA PHE A 17 -21.05 -12.61 -4.73
C PHE A 17 -20.72 -11.58 -3.64
N VAL A 18 -20.17 -11.98 -2.49
CA VAL A 18 -19.66 -11.00 -1.52
C VAL A 18 -18.33 -10.46 -2.05
N PRO A 19 -18.21 -9.14 -2.30
CA PRO A 19 -16.94 -8.57 -2.73
C PRO A 19 -15.82 -8.89 -1.74
N VAL A 20 -14.60 -9.14 -2.24
CA VAL A 20 -13.47 -9.52 -1.38
C VAL A 20 -13.17 -8.44 -0.34
N GLU A 21 -13.31 -7.17 -0.72
CA GLU A 21 -13.22 -6.03 0.19
C GLU A 21 -14.20 -6.14 1.37
N ASP A 22 -15.44 -6.55 1.14
CA ASP A 22 -16.46 -6.67 2.20
C ASP A 22 -16.16 -7.84 3.15
N SER A 23 -15.67 -8.95 2.60
CA SER A 23 -15.24 -10.10 3.40
C SER A 23 -14.04 -9.76 4.29
N ILE A 24 -13.07 -9.02 3.74
CA ILE A 24 -11.90 -8.56 4.49
C ILE A 24 -12.31 -7.54 5.55
N ILE A 25 -13.19 -6.58 5.23
CA ILE A 25 -13.73 -5.62 6.20
C ILE A 25 -14.35 -6.36 7.39
N ALA A 26 -15.23 -7.35 7.13
CA ALA A 26 -15.87 -8.14 8.18
C ALA A 26 -14.84 -8.92 9.03
N ALA A 27 -13.86 -9.54 8.39
CA ALA A 27 -12.80 -10.26 9.09
C ALA A 27 -11.95 -9.32 9.98
N VAL A 28 -11.61 -8.13 9.49
CA VAL A 28 -10.83 -7.15 10.25
C VAL A 28 -11.62 -6.63 11.45
N PHE A 29 -12.93 -6.41 11.32
CA PHE A 29 -13.77 -6.09 12.47
C PHE A 29 -13.82 -7.22 13.50
N ALA A 30 -13.97 -8.46 13.06
CA ALA A 30 -14.00 -9.61 13.96
C ALA A 30 -12.69 -9.76 14.74
N VAL A 31 -11.55 -9.63 14.04
CA VAL A 31 -10.23 -9.61 14.69
C VAL A 31 -10.10 -8.42 15.62
N GLY A 32 -10.54 -7.23 15.17
CA GLY A 32 -10.58 -6.01 15.96
C GLY A 32 -11.30 -6.21 17.30
N ALA A 33 -12.49 -6.79 17.29
CA ALA A 33 -13.26 -7.07 18.51
C ALA A 33 -12.54 -8.02 19.49
N VAL A 34 -11.75 -8.97 18.98
CA VAL A 34 -10.96 -9.90 19.80
C VAL A 34 -9.75 -9.20 20.42
N ILE A 35 -9.10 -8.31 19.68
CA ILE A 35 -7.86 -7.64 20.14
C ILE A 35 -8.12 -6.32 20.88
N ASP A 36 -9.31 -5.73 20.73
CA ASP A 36 -9.67 -4.43 21.30
C ASP A 36 -9.34 -4.30 22.80
N PRO A 37 -9.64 -5.30 23.67
CA PRO A 37 -9.28 -5.22 25.09
C PRO A 37 -7.78 -5.02 25.35
N TYR A 38 -6.92 -5.45 24.42
CA TYR A 38 -5.46 -5.33 24.53
C TYR A 38 -4.92 -4.07 23.85
N THR A 39 -5.57 -3.61 22.78
CA THR A 39 -5.12 -2.42 22.02
C THR A 39 -5.71 -1.11 22.55
N LYS A 40 -6.92 -1.14 23.11
CA LYS A 40 -7.63 0.05 23.60
C LYS A 40 -6.87 0.83 24.68
N PRO A 41 -6.22 0.18 25.68
CA PRO A 41 -5.42 0.91 26.66
C PRO A 41 -4.24 1.66 26.01
N LEU A 42 -3.60 1.05 25.02
CA LEU A 42 -2.48 1.66 24.29
C LEU A 42 -2.96 2.83 23.42
N GLU A 43 -4.08 2.65 22.71
CA GLU A 43 -4.73 3.73 21.95
C GLU A 43 -5.06 4.91 22.86
N THR A 44 -5.69 4.65 24.00
CA THR A 44 -6.09 5.69 24.97
C THR A 44 -4.86 6.42 25.55
N ALA A 45 -3.81 5.68 25.92
CA ALA A 45 -2.58 6.26 26.43
C ALA A 45 -1.88 7.14 25.39
N LEU A 46 -1.83 6.67 24.13
CA LEU A 46 -1.24 7.44 23.04
C LEU A 46 -2.06 8.70 22.74
N SER A 47 -3.38 8.58 22.63
CA SER A 47 -4.28 9.72 22.41
C SER A 47 -4.16 10.74 23.54
N ALA A 48 -4.11 10.31 24.81
CA ALA A 48 -3.91 11.22 25.93
C ALA A 48 -2.56 11.95 25.86
N SER A 49 -1.49 11.23 25.50
CA SER A 49 -0.15 11.80 25.33
C SER A 49 -0.10 12.82 24.19
N LEU A 50 -0.76 12.51 23.06
CA LEU A 50 -0.87 13.41 21.92
C LEU A 50 -1.66 14.67 22.28
N ASN A 51 -2.81 14.52 22.95
CA ASN A 51 -3.65 15.65 23.38
C ASN A 51 -2.93 16.56 24.38
N ALA A 52 -2.05 16.01 25.22
CA ALA A 52 -1.26 16.80 26.17
C ALA A 52 -0.10 17.56 25.50
N THR A 53 0.38 17.10 24.34
CA THR A 53 1.63 17.60 23.72
C THR A 53 1.37 18.46 22.49
N LEU A 54 0.30 18.16 21.74
CA LEU A 54 0.01 18.73 20.43
C LEU A 54 -1.41 19.33 20.41
N PRO A 55 -1.69 20.30 19.53
CA PRO A 55 -3.02 20.88 19.37
C PRO A 55 -3.97 19.91 18.64
N MET A 56 -4.28 18.79 19.30
CA MET A 56 -5.04 17.69 18.70
C MET A 56 -6.48 18.06 18.39
N ASP A 57 -7.09 19.01 19.10
CA ASP A 57 -8.45 19.49 18.79
C ASP A 57 -8.54 20.08 17.39
N ALA A 58 -7.54 20.87 16.98
CA ALA A 58 -7.45 21.43 15.63
C ALA A 58 -7.26 20.33 14.59
N PHE A 59 -6.45 19.31 14.91
CA PHE A 59 -6.24 18.15 14.04
C PHE A 59 -7.51 17.32 13.86
N TYR A 60 -8.18 16.90 14.94
CA TYR A 60 -9.43 16.13 14.84
C TYR A 60 -10.54 16.92 14.15
N SER A 61 -10.63 18.23 14.43
CA SER A 61 -11.56 19.11 13.72
C SER A 61 -11.24 19.18 12.22
N TRP A 62 -9.97 19.16 11.84
CA TRP A 62 -9.56 19.11 10.43
C TRP A 62 -9.88 17.77 9.78
N VAL A 63 -9.57 16.65 10.45
CA VAL A 63 -9.93 15.30 9.98
C VAL A 63 -11.44 15.20 9.74
N ALA A 64 -12.26 15.64 10.69
CA ALA A 64 -13.71 15.62 10.56
C ALA A 64 -14.25 16.45 9.37
N ARG A 65 -13.50 17.46 8.90
CA ARG A 65 -13.87 18.26 7.71
C ARG A 65 -13.53 17.57 6.40
N ILE A 66 -12.46 16.78 6.37
CA ILE A 66 -11.96 16.14 5.15
C ILE A 66 -12.49 14.71 4.99
N GLU A 67 -12.90 14.07 6.08
CA GLU A 67 -13.24 12.65 6.10
C GLU A 67 -14.44 12.32 5.21
N SER A 68 -14.21 11.41 4.27
CA SER A 68 -15.22 10.93 3.33
C SER A 68 -16.24 10.03 4.03
N PRO A 69 -17.55 10.24 3.78
CA PRO A 69 -18.61 9.44 4.40
C PRO A 69 -18.55 7.95 4.05
N HIS A 70 -17.87 7.60 2.96
CA HIS A 70 -17.74 6.22 2.49
C HIS A 70 -16.74 5.38 3.29
N VAL A 71 -15.75 6.01 3.93
CA VAL A 71 -14.63 5.29 4.55
C VAL A 71 -14.54 5.49 6.05
N LYS A 72 -15.18 6.51 6.63
CA LYS A 72 -15.06 6.83 8.06
C LYS A 72 -15.35 5.69 9.03
N TYR A 73 -16.25 4.80 8.63
CA TYR A 73 -16.62 3.64 9.44
C TYR A 73 -15.79 2.40 9.14
N LEU A 74 -14.93 2.42 8.13
CA LEU A 74 -14.13 1.26 7.75
C LEU A 74 -13.01 1.03 8.78
N PRO A 75 -12.55 -0.23 8.94
CA PRO A 75 -11.55 -0.53 9.95
C PRO A 75 -10.24 0.20 9.66
N LEU A 76 -9.48 0.51 10.72
CA LEU A 76 -8.17 1.19 10.64
C LEU A 76 -8.19 2.61 10.07
N MET A 77 -9.37 3.25 9.90
CA MET A 77 -9.47 4.63 9.42
C MET A 77 -9.29 5.71 10.50
N ASN A 78 -9.21 5.33 11.78
CA ASN A 78 -8.76 6.26 12.83
C ASN A 78 -7.25 6.55 12.65
N PRO A 79 -6.82 7.83 12.58
CA PRO A 79 -5.41 8.22 12.43
C PRO A 79 -4.47 7.61 13.46
N VAL A 80 -4.97 7.38 14.69
CA VAL A 80 -4.18 6.79 15.77
C VAL A 80 -3.75 5.36 15.43
N HIS A 81 -4.56 4.61 14.67
CA HIS A 81 -4.20 3.26 14.22
C HIS A 81 -3.01 3.29 13.25
N ALA A 82 -3.01 4.22 12.29
CA ALA A 82 -1.88 4.37 11.37
C ALA A 82 -0.59 4.73 12.11
N LEU A 83 -0.68 5.64 13.08
CA LEU A 83 0.47 6.03 13.91
C LEU A 83 0.97 4.87 14.78
N LEU A 84 0.07 4.15 15.46
CA LEU A 84 0.40 2.97 16.24
C LEU A 84 1.09 1.90 15.39
N ALA A 85 0.61 1.66 14.17
CA ALA A 85 1.22 0.70 13.26
C ALA A 85 2.66 1.09 12.88
N VAL A 86 2.93 2.38 12.62
CA VAL A 86 4.28 2.87 12.33
C VAL A 86 5.21 2.78 13.56
N ILE A 87 4.71 3.14 14.75
CA ILE A 87 5.48 3.02 16.00
C ILE A 87 5.82 1.55 16.27
N LEU A 88 4.83 0.65 16.15
CA LEU A 88 5.01 -0.78 16.34
C LEU A 88 5.99 -1.35 15.32
N TYR A 89 5.87 -0.97 14.04
CA TYR A 89 6.79 -1.36 12.98
C TYR A 89 8.24 -0.96 13.31
N GLY A 90 8.44 0.29 13.71
CA GLY A 90 9.76 0.79 14.15
C GLY A 90 10.30 0.02 15.34
N PHE A 91 9.48 -0.20 16.37
CA PHE A 91 9.84 -0.97 17.55
C PHE A 91 10.24 -2.42 17.20
N VAL A 92 9.45 -3.10 16.38
CA VAL A 92 9.71 -4.49 15.94
C VAL A 92 11.03 -4.59 15.17
N ILE A 93 11.31 -3.64 14.28
CA ILE A 93 12.56 -3.66 13.52
C ILE A 93 13.77 -3.39 14.41
N LEU A 94 13.71 -2.36 15.24
CA LEU A 94 14.83 -1.96 16.10
C LEU A 94 15.16 -3.05 17.12
N SER A 95 14.14 -3.53 17.84
CA SER A 95 14.30 -4.60 18.84
C SER A 95 14.61 -5.95 18.18
N GLY A 96 13.88 -6.30 17.12
CA GLY A 96 14.02 -7.58 16.44
C GLY A 96 15.38 -7.74 15.76
N CYS A 97 15.93 -6.69 15.15
CA CYS A 97 17.29 -6.75 14.58
C CYS A 97 18.36 -6.98 15.66
N GLN A 98 18.17 -6.44 16.87
CA GLN A 98 19.06 -6.66 17.99
C GLN A 98 18.94 -8.08 18.55
N ILE A 99 17.71 -8.56 18.77
CA ILE A 99 17.43 -9.92 19.25
C ILE A 99 17.99 -10.95 18.27
N MET A 100 17.79 -10.76 16.97
CA MET A 100 18.26 -11.66 15.92
C MET A 100 19.78 -11.82 15.87
N LYS A 101 20.58 -10.95 16.51
CA LYS A 101 22.03 -11.17 16.64
C LYS A 101 22.35 -12.47 17.39
N GLY A 102 21.53 -12.85 18.37
CA GLY A 102 21.68 -14.07 19.17
C GLY A 102 21.13 -15.36 18.53
N PHE A 103 20.40 -15.27 17.41
CA PHE A 103 19.78 -16.43 16.76
C PHE A 103 20.44 -16.77 15.43
N ASN A 104 20.25 -17.99 14.93
CA ASN A 104 20.58 -18.33 13.55
C ASN A 104 19.51 -17.81 12.57
N LYS A 105 19.83 -17.76 11.28
CA LYS A 105 18.84 -17.39 10.25
C LYS A 105 17.69 -18.41 10.24
N PHE A 106 16.45 -17.93 10.12
CA PHE A 106 15.28 -18.80 10.00
C PHE A 106 15.02 -19.20 8.55
N THR A 107 14.53 -20.43 8.35
CA THR A 107 14.07 -20.91 7.04
C THR A 107 12.56 -20.71 6.93
N LEU A 108 12.15 -19.62 6.27
CA LEU A 108 10.74 -19.22 6.16
C LEU A 108 10.14 -19.53 4.77
N LYS A 109 10.56 -20.62 4.12
CA LYS A 109 10.18 -20.88 2.71
C LYS A 109 8.65 -20.94 2.52
N SER A 110 7.95 -21.72 3.33
CA SER A 110 6.49 -21.87 3.25
C SER A 110 5.76 -20.57 3.58
N TYR A 111 6.16 -19.90 4.66
CA TYR A 111 5.57 -18.63 5.05
C TYR A 111 5.76 -17.54 3.98
N SER A 112 7.00 -17.37 3.50
CA SER A 112 7.29 -16.43 2.40
C SER A 112 6.50 -16.77 1.15
N TRP A 113 6.28 -18.06 0.84
CA TRP A 113 5.50 -18.46 -0.32
C TRP A 113 4.04 -18.00 -0.20
N TRP A 114 3.36 -18.34 0.92
CA TRP A 114 1.97 -17.93 1.15
C TRP A 114 1.82 -16.41 1.22
N HIS A 115 2.73 -15.73 1.90
CA HIS A 115 2.76 -14.27 2.00
C HIS A 115 2.82 -13.60 0.63
N ASN A 116 3.79 -14.00 -0.21
CA ASN A 116 3.93 -13.44 -1.55
C ASN A 116 2.74 -13.82 -2.46
N LEU A 117 2.17 -15.02 -2.32
CA LEU A 117 0.99 -15.43 -3.08
C LEU A 117 -0.22 -14.56 -2.74
N ILE A 118 -0.50 -14.37 -1.45
CA ILE A 118 -1.62 -13.55 -0.97
C ILE A 118 -1.47 -12.12 -1.46
N LEU A 119 -0.28 -11.52 -1.32
CA LEU A 119 -0.04 -10.14 -1.79
C LEU A 119 -0.12 -10.02 -3.30
N THR A 120 0.33 -11.03 -4.06
CA THR A 120 0.16 -11.06 -5.52
C THR A 120 -1.31 -11.09 -5.89
N ALA A 121 -2.11 -11.96 -5.26
CA ALA A 121 -3.54 -12.11 -5.53
C ALA A 121 -4.32 -10.86 -5.13
N LEU A 122 -4.05 -10.29 -3.96
CA LEU A 122 -4.67 -9.05 -3.47
C LEU A 122 -4.36 -7.87 -4.39
N SER A 123 -3.10 -7.76 -4.85
CA SER A 123 -2.67 -6.72 -5.79
C SER A 123 -3.36 -6.88 -7.14
N LEU A 124 -3.48 -8.11 -7.65
CA LEU A 124 -4.17 -8.38 -8.92
C LEU A 124 -5.66 -8.04 -8.82
N TYR A 125 -6.31 -8.48 -7.74
CA TYR A 125 -7.71 -8.16 -7.47
C TYR A 125 -7.93 -6.64 -7.44
N THR A 126 -7.10 -5.92 -6.68
CA THR A 126 -7.19 -4.45 -6.55
C THR A 126 -6.97 -3.75 -7.89
N ALA A 127 -5.96 -4.16 -8.67
CA ALA A 127 -5.67 -3.61 -9.99
C ALA A 127 -6.83 -3.79 -10.98
N VAL A 128 -7.47 -4.96 -10.99
CA VAL A 128 -8.63 -5.23 -11.86
C VAL A 128 -9.85 -4.47 -11.38
N LYS A 129 -10.16 -4.52 -10.07
CA LYS A 129 -11.37 -3.91 -9.51
C LYS A 129 -11.37 -2.41 -9.62
N VAL A 130 -10.23 -1.74 -9.41
CA VAL A 130 -10.16 -0.28 -9.57
C VAL A 130 -10.48 0.12 -11.01
N VAL A 131 -9.99 -0.63 -12.01
CA VAL A 131 -10.29 -0.35 -13.43
C VAL A 131 -11.78 -0.50 -13.75
N LEU A 132 -12.39 -1.61 -13.33
CA LEU A 132 -13.81 -1.87 -13.55
C LEU A 132 -14.70 -0.81 -12.87
N LEU A 133 -14.40 -0.49 -11.61
CA LEU A 133 -15.20 0.45 -10.83
C LEU A 133 -14.96 1.89 -11.26
N SER A 134 -13.75 2.27 -11.67
CA SER A 134 -13.49 3.59 -12.24
C SER A 134 -14.33 3.84 -13.49
N HIS A 135 -14.40 2.88 -14.42
CA HIS A 135 -15.25 3.03 -15.60
C HIS A 135 -16.72 3.27 -15.21
N SER A 136 -17.26 2.48 -14.27
CA SER A 136 -18.64 2.64 -13.79
C SER A 136 -18.90 3.95 -13.04
N ASN A 137 -17.85 4.61 -12.53
CA ASN A 137 -17.90 5.90 -11.83
C ASN A 137 -17.55 7.08 -12.76
N GLY A 138 -17.44 6.86 -14.07
CA GLY A 138 -17.08 7.91 -15.04
C GLY A 138 -15.62 8.38 -14.95
N ILE A 139 -14.77 7.64 -14.22
CA ILE A 139 -13.36 7.94 -14.06
C ILE A 139 -12.59 7.37 -15.25
N ARG A 140 -11.85 8.24 -15.92
CA ARG A 140 -10.95 7.91 -17.01
C ARG A 140 -9.55 7.74 -16.42
N ILE A 141 -9.20 6.51 -16.00
CA ILE A 141 -7.93 6.22 -15.30
C ILE A 141 -6.68 6.74 -16.03
N TYR A 142 -6.70 6.73 -17.37
CA TYR A 142 -5.56 7.20 -18.19
C TYR A 142 -5.64 8.67 -18.58
N ALA A 143 -6.65 9.39 -18.09
CA ALA A 143 -6.77 10.83 -18.22
C ALA A 143 -6.66 11.47 -16.82
N PHE A 144 -6.50 12.78 -16.78
CA PHE A 144 -6.38 13.56 -15.55
C PHE A 144 -7.66 14.37 -15.28
N LEU A 145 -7.75 15.00 -14.10
CA LEU A 145 -8.90 15.76 -13.59
C LEU A 145 -10.16 14.94 -13.33
N ASN A 146 -10.00 13.72 -12.83
CA ASN A 146 -11.07 12.84 -12.40
C ASN A 146 -11.62 13.26 -11.03
N ASN A 147 -12.95 13.35 -10.96
CA ASN A 147 -13.66 13.69 -9.74
C ASN A 147 -13.82 12.49 -8.79
N VAL A 148 -13.79 12.77 -7.50
CA VAL A 148 -14.22 11.87 -6.43
C VAL A 148 -15.75 11.79 -6.42
N ASN A 149 -16.30 10.59 -6.49
CA ASN A 149 -17.73 10.36 -6.38
C ASN A 149 -18.14 10.13 -4.92
N HIS A 150 -18.78 11.13 -4.30
CA HIS A 150 -19.30 11.06 -2.93
C HIS A 150 -20.76 10.55 -2.84
N SER A 151 -21.39 10.21 -3.97
CA SER A 151 -22.72 9.59 -3.96
C SER A 151 -22.63 8.11 -3.55
N PRO A 152 -23.74 7.47 -3.13
CA PRO A 152 -23.75 6.07 -2.73
C PRO A 152 -23.15 5.09 -3.77
N SER A 153 -23.18 5.42 -5.07
CA SER A 153 -22.58 4.58 -6.12
C SER A 153 -21.04 4.55 -6.07
N GLY A 154 -20.42 5.55 -5.44
CA GLY A 154 -18.97 5.63 -5.22
C GLY A 154 -18.47 4.77 -4.05
N LEU A 155 -19.37 4.24 -3.21
CA LEU A 155 -19.00 3.48 -2.01
C LEU A 155 -18.13 2.26 -2.33
N GLN A 156 -18.47 1.50 -3.37
CA GLN A 156 -17.70 0.29 -3.70
C GLN A 156 -16.28 0.63 -4.16
N LEU A 157 -16.11 1.70 -4.95
CA LEU A 157 -14.78 2.17 -5.34
C LEU A 157 -13.99 2.63 -4.10
N ALA A 158 -14.63 3.35 -3.19
CA ALA A 158 -14.00 3.79 -1.95
C ALA A 158 -13.54 2.62 -1.07
N LYS A 159 -14.31 1.52 -1.00
CA LYS A 159 -13.91 0.28 -0.32
C LYS A 159 -12.70 -0.38 -1.00
N VAL A 160 -12.57 -0.33 -2.32
CA VAL A 160 -11.38 -0.82 -3.04
C VAL A 160 -10.17 0.08 -2.78
N CYS A 161 -10.34 1.40 -2.72
CA CYS A 161 -9.30 2.33 -2.27
C CYS A 161 -8.88 2.05 -0.82
N TRP A 162 -9.84 1.74 0.05
CA TRP A 162 -9.55 1.28 1.42
C TRP A 162 -8.81 -0.05 1.42
N LEU A 163 -9.18 -1.01 0.56
CA LEU A 163 -8.50 -2.30 0.47
C LEU A 163 -7.03 -2.12 0.05
N PHE A 164 -6.76 -1.18 -0.84
CA PHE A 164 -5.41 -0.77 -1.22
C PHE A 164 -4.61 -0.19 -0.04
N TYR A 165 -5.24 0.64 0.80
CA TYR A 165 -4.65 1.11 2.05
C TYR A 165 -4.39 -0.05 3.03
N PHE A 166 -5.39 -0.91 3.23
CA PHE A 166 -5.29 -2.08 4.10
C PHE A 166 -4.14 -3.01 3.68
N ALA A 167 -3.91 -3.19 2.38
CA ALA A 167 -2.82 -3.99 1.86
C ALA A 167 -1.43 -3.57 2.38
N LYS A 168 -1.25 -2.28 2.76
CA LYS A 168 0.02 -1.77 3.30
C LYS A 168 0.38 -2.36 4.66
N PHE A 169 -0.59 -2.84 5.44
CA PHE A 169 -0.32 -3.46 6.75
C PHE A 169 0.34 -4.83 6.60
N PRO A 170 -0.19 -5.79 5.81
CA PRO A 170 0.52 -7.02 5.48
C PRO A 170 1.89 -6.77 4.83
N GLU A 171 2.06 -5.74 4.00
CA GLU A 171 3.37 -5.42 3.38
C GLU A 171 4.46 -5.12 4.43
N LEU A 172 4.12 -4.65 5.64
CA LEU A 172 5.11 -4.46 6.73
C LEU A 172 5.80 -5.77 7.15
N LEU A 173 5.14 -6.91 6.94
CA LEU A 173 5.70 -8.23 7.23
C LEU A 173 6.87 -8.58 6.29
N ASP A 174 7.03 -7.88 5.16
CA ASP A 174 8.20 -8.02 4.29
C ASP A 174 9.48 -7.75 5.08
N THR A 175 9.48 -6.68 5.89
CA THR A 175 10.64 -6.32 6.70
C THR A 175 10.89 -7.34 7.81
N VAL A 176 9.83 -7.90 8.39
CA VAL A 176 9.93 -8.98 9.38
C VAL A 176 10.53 -10.24 8.76
N ILE A 177 10.09 -10.64 7.56
CA ILE A 177 10.66 -11.77 6.83
C ILE A 177 12.14 -11.53 6.52
N MET A 178 12.51 -10.32 6.07
CA MET A 178 13.90 -9.95 5.81
C MET A 178 14.75 -10.06 7.08
N MET A 179 14.23 -9.55 8.20
CA MET A 179 14.89 -9.57 9.51
C MET A 179 15.13 -11.00 10.01
N LEU A 180 14.08 -11.85 9.99
CA LEU A 180 14.17 -13.25 10.44
C LEU A 180 15.11 -14.09 9.56
N LYS A 181 15.20 -13.78 8.26
CA LYS A 181 16.16 -14.39 7.33
C LYS A 181 17.59 -13.81 7.43
N LYS A 182 17.81 -12.83 8.30
CA LYS A 182 19.06 -12.04 8.42
C LYS A 182 19.47 -11.37 7.12
N ASN A 183 18.51 -10.99 6.28
CA ASN A 183 18.76 -10.26 5.04
C ASN A 183 18.78 -8.74 5.28
N ASN A 184 19.66 -8.30 6.18
CA ASN A 184 19.75 -6.90 6.61
C ASN A 184 20.06 -5.94 5.45
N ARG A 185 20.63 -6.46 4.34
CA ARG A 185 20.86 -5.69 3.11
C ARG A 185 19.56 -5.21 2.45
N GLN A 186 18.45 -5.94 2.61
CA GLN A 186 17.15 -5.52 2.08
C GLN A 186 16.44 -4.52 3.00
N ILE A 187 16.74 -4.53 4.30
CA ILE A 187 16.28 -3.53 5.28
C ILE A 187 17.11 -2.24 5.12
N SER A 188 16.96 -1.62 3.96
CA SER A 188 17.63 -0.37 3.62
C SER A 188 16.87 0.84 4.18
N PHE A 189 17.54 2.00 4.23
CA PHE A 189 16.88 3.25 4.56
C PHE A 189 15.67 3.51 3.65
N LEU A 190 15.81 3.30 2.34
CA LEU A 190 14.70 3.44 1.38
C LEU A 190 13.50 2.58 1.75
N HIS A 191 13.74 1.31 2.10
CA HIS A 191 12.69 0.36 2.47
C HIS A 191 11.95 0.80 3.73
N VAL A 192 12.69 1.11 4.79
CA VAL A 192 12.09 1.55 6.06
C VAL A 192 11.40 2.90 5.91
N TYR A 193 12.00 3.86 5.22
CA TYR A 193 11.40 5.16 4.90
C TYR A 193 10.06 5.00 4.18
N HIS A 194 10.03 4.19 3.12
CA HIS A 194 8.81 3.95 2.35
C HIS A 194 7.71 3.31 3.21
N HIS A 195 7.98 2.17 3.86
CA HIS A 195 6.97 1.46 4.64
C HIS A 195 6.48 2.22 5.88
N SER A 196 7.31 3.08 6.48
CA SER A 196 6.88 3.95 7.58
C SER A 196 6.02 5.12 7.11
N THR A 197 6.30 5.70 5.94
CA THR A 197 5.62 6.92 5.47
C THR A 197 4.37 6.62 4.64
N ILE A 198 4.36 5.52 3.88
CA ILE A 198 3.27 5.18 2.97
C ILE A 198 1.96 4.90 3.71
N LEU A 199 2.01 4.35 4.93
CA LEU A 199 0.82 4.09 5.74
C LEU A 199 0.05 5.37 6.05
N PHE A 200 0.76 6.40 6.53
CA PHE A 200 0.13 7.67 6.86
C PHE A 200 -0.33 8.40 5.61
N MET A 201 0.47 8.37 4.53
CA MET A 201 0.09 8.96 3.26
C MET A 201 -1.18 8.33 2.69
N MET A 202 -1.27 7.00 2.69
CA MET A 202 -2.46 6.29 2.18
C MET A 202 -3.68 6.48 3.08
N TRP A 203 -3.50 6.51 4.41
CA TRP A 203 -4.57 6.88 5.34
C TRP A 203 -5.13 8.26 4.99
N LEU A 204 -4.28 9.27 4.81
CA LEU A 204 -4.69 10.63 4.47
C LEU A 204 -5.48 10.68 3.16
N VAL A 205 -4.94 10.07 2.10
CA VAL A 205 -5.58 10.10 0.77
C VAL A 205 -6.92 9.37 0.78
N VAL A 206 -7.00 8.18 1.38
CA VAL A 206 -8.25 7.43 1.47
C VAL A 206 -9.27 8.13 2.35
N THR A 207 -8.85 8.74 3.46
CA THR A 207 -9.72 9.53 4.34
C THR A 207 -10.36 10.68 3.57
N TRP A 208 -9.57 11.41 2.78
CA TRP A 208 -10.02 12.64 2.15
C TRP A 208 -10.69 12.43 0.78
N ALA A 209 -10.08 11.61 -0.09
CA ALA A 209 -10.47 11.47 -1.49
C ALA A 209 -10.36 10.02 -1.98
N PRO A 210 -11.20 9.09 -1.48
CA PRO A 210 -11.17 7.68 -1.89
C PRO A 210 -11.83 7.50 -3.27
N GLY A 211 -11.11 7.84 -4.34
CA GLY A 211 -11.57 7.77 -5.72
C GLY A 211 -10.91 8.84 -6.60
N GLY A 212 -11.54 9.19 -7.73
CA GLY A 212 -11.04 10.21 -8.65
C GLY A 212 -9.61 9.95 -9.12
N GLU A 213 -8.76 10.98 -9.07
CA GLU A 213 -7.34 10.93 -9.41
C GLU A 213 -6.51 9.89 -8.64
N PHE A 214 -6.96 9.49 -7.45
CA PHE A 214 -6.29 8.44 -6.68
C PHE A 214 -6.33 7.06 -7.38
N CYS A 215 -7.30 6.82 -8.28
CA CYS A 215 -7.46 5.53 -8.95
C CYS A 215 -6.26 5.14 -9.80
N LEU A 216 -5.59 6.11 -10.45
CA LEU A 216 -4.37 5.84 -11.23
C LEU A 216 -3.21 5.38 -10.32
N SER A 217 -3.07 5.97 -9.13
CA SER A 217 -2.10 5.55 -8.12
C SER A 217 -2.36 4.11 -7.64
N VAL A 218 -3.62 3.78 -7.35
CA VAL A 218 -4.03 2.44 -6.95
C VAL A 218 -3.73 1.43 -8.07
N PHE A 219 -4.08 1.75 -9.31
CA PHE A 219 -3.88 0.88 -10.46
C PHE A 219 -2.40 0.62 -10.75
N LEU A 220 -1.57 1.66 -10.87
CA LEU A 220 -0.16 1.50 -11.20
C LEU A 220 0.60 0.79 -10.08
N ASN A 221 0.38 1.18 -8.81
CA ASN A 221 1.06 0.52 -7.68
C ASN A 221 0.67 -0.95 -7.59
N SER A 222 -0.62 -1.26 -7.67
CA SER A 222 -1.10 -2.65 -7.62
C SER A 222 -0.55 -3.47 -8.78
N SER A 223 -0.49 -2.91 -9.99
CA SER A 223 0.07 -3.59 -11.17
C SER A 223 1.56 -3.90 -11.01
N VAL A 224 2.35 -2.95 -10.48
CA VAL A 224 3.77 -3.17 -10.18
C VAL A 224 3.92 -4.19 -9.04
N HIS A 225 3.05 -4.17 -8.03
CA HIS A 225 3.05 -5.11 -6.91
C HIS A 225 2.71 -6.54 -7.36
N VAL A 226 1.82 -6.73 -8.34
CA VAL A 226 1.59 -8.04 -8.98
C VAL A 226 2.89 -8.62 -9.53
N VAL A 227 3.66 -7.81 -10.27
CA VAL A 227 4.92 -8.26 -10.86
C VAL A 227 6.00 -8.46 -9.79
N MET A 228 6.10 -7.56 -8.80
CA MET A 228 7.10 -7.64 -7.74
C MET A 228 6.88 -8.85 -6.82
N TYR A 229 5.67 -9.02 -6.29
CA TYR A 229 5.35 -10.17 -5.43
C TYR A 229 5.29 -11.47 -6.23
N GLY A 230 4.87 -11.44 -7.50
CA GLY A 230 4.99 -12.58 -8.41
C GLY A 230 6.44 -13.01 -8.59
N TYR A 231 7.37 -12.06 -8.75
CA TYR A 231 8.82 -12.34 -8.77
C TYR A 231 9.30 -12.98 -7.47
N TYR A 232 8.89 -12.45 -6.30
CA TYR A 232 9.30 -13.02 -5.01
C TYR A 232 8.70 -14.40 -4.75
N LEU A 233 7.45 -14.64 -5.20
CA LEU A 233 6.79 -15.94 -5.16
C LEU A 233 7.59 -16.97 -5.96
N LEU A 234 7.92 -16.68 -7.23
CA LEU A 234 8.70 -17.58 -8.08
C LEU A 234 10.12 -17.79 -7.54
N SER A 235 10.74 -16.73 -7.02
CA SER A 235 12.06 -16.81 -6.38
C SER A 235 12.04 -17.73 -5.15
N SER A 236 10.95 -17.72 -4.37
CA SER A 236 10.77 -18.61 -3.21
C SER A 236 10.65 -20.09 -3.60
N MET A 237 10.20 -20.39 -4.82
CA MET A 237 10.17 -21.76 -5.37
C MET A 237 11.55 -22.26 -5.83
N GLY A 238 12.56 -21.38 -5.92
CA GLY A 238 13.93 -21.72 -6.32
C GLY A 238 14.20 -21.56 -7.82
N ILE A 239 13.30 -20.91 -8.57
CA ILE A 239 13.46 -20.66 -10.00
C ILE A 239 14.50 -19.54 -10.19
N LYS A 240 15.72 -19.91 -10.58
CA LYS A 240 16.87 -18.96 -10.68
C LYS A 240 16.79 -18.03 -11.89
N GLN A 241 16.08 -18.46 -12.95
CA GLN A 241 15.94 -17.74 -14.22
C GLN A 241 15.18 -16.41 -14.09
N VAL A 242 14.38 -16.25 -13.04
CA VAL A 242 13.58 -15.03 -12.78
C VAL A 242 14.46 -13.84 -12.39
N SER A 243 15.72 -14.06 -11.99
CA SER A 243 16.65 -13.02 -11.55
C SER A 243 16.92 -11.91 -12.59
N VAL A 244 16.73 -12.18 -13.88
CA VAL A 244 16.86 -11.19 -14.97
C VAL A 244 15.74 -10.13 -14.90
N ILE A 245 14.57 -10.49 -14.39
CA ILE A 245 13.38 -9.62 -14.32
C ILE A 245 13.59 -8.51 -13.28
N LYS A 246 14.46 -8.73 -12.28
CA LYS A 246 14.70 -7.79 -11.18
C LYS A 246 15.01 -6.36 -11.65
N TYR A 247 15.80 -6.22 -12.72
CA TYR A 247 16.14 -4.91 -13.27
C TYR A 247 14.92 -4.20 -13.87
N TYR A 248 14.05 -4.94 -14.55
CA TYR A 248 12.82 -4.42 -15.14
C TYR A 248 11.82 -3.99 -14.06
N ILE A 249 11.75 -4.70 -12.92
CA ILE A 249 10.89 -4.31 -11.80
C ILE A 249 11.27 -2.93 -11.27
N THR A 250 12.56 -2.69 -11.01
CA THR A 250 13.01 -1.36 -10.57
C THR A 250 12.74 -0.29 -11.62
N GLY A 251 12.91 -0.62 -12.90
CA GLY A 251 12.53 0.27 -14.00
C GLY A 251 11.04 0.63 -13.97
N MET A 252 10.15 -0.36 -13.82
CA MET A 252 8.71 -0.17 -13.71
C MET A 252 8.31 0.68 -12.50
N GLN A 253 8.94 0.47 -11.34
CA GLN A 253 8.72 1.28 -10.13
C GLN A 253 9.08 2.74 -10.37
N MET A 254 10.22 3.01 -10.99
CA MET A 254 10.63 4.37 -11.34
C MET A 254 9.69 5.02 -12.37
N THR A 255 9.29 4.27 -13.41
CA THR A 255 8.32 4.74 -14.41
C THR A 255 6.98 5.06 -13.77
N GLN A 256 6.49 4.24 -12.84
CA GLN A 256 5.29 4.54 -12.06
C GLN A 256 5.42 5.87 -11.33
N PHE A 257 6.51 6.11 -10.60
CA PHE A 257 6.67 7.37 -9.85
C PHE A 257 6.71 8.59 -10.77
N LEU A 258 7.30 8.47 -11.96
CA LEU A 258 7.29 9.54 -12.96
C LEU A 258 5.88 9.84 -13.45
N ILE A 259 5.09 8.82 -13.78
CA ILE A 259 3.70 9.01 -14.23
C ILE A 259 2.86 9.68 -13.14
N LEU A 260 2.97 9.21 -11.90
CA LEU A 260 2.23 9.78 -10.76
C LEU A 260 2.69 11.19 -10.41
N LEU A 261 3.98 11.51 -10.59
CA LEU A 261 4.48 12.87 -10.46
C LEU A 261 3.89 13.79 -11.53
N THR A 262 3.87 13.35 -12.79
CA THR A 262 3.27 14.12 -13.90
C THR A 262 1.79 14.39 -13.66
N GLN A 263 1.03 13.37 -13.25
CA GLN A 263 -0.38 13.51 -12.88
C GLN A 263 -0.54 14.56 -11.76
N ALA A 264 0.20 14.44 -10.66
CA ALA A 264 0.06 15.33 -9.52
C ALA A 264 0.45 16.79 -9.83
N ILE A 265 1.47 17.00 -10.68
CA ILE A 265 1.82 18.33 -11.19
C ILE A 265 0.69 18.87 -12.06
N PHE A 266 0.15 18.06 -12.97
CA PHE A 266 -0.94 18.47 -13.85
C PHE A 266 -2.17 18.89 -13.05
N ASP A 267 -2.62 18.07 -12.10
CA ASP A 267 -3.77 18.39 -11.24
C ASP A 267 -3.55 19.68 -10.45
N SER A 268 -2.35 19.87 -9.90
CA SER A 268 -2.01 21.08 -9.12
C SER A 268 -1.99 22.35 -10.00
N VAL A 269 -1.47 22.25 -11.21
CA VAL A 269 -1.41 23.38 -12.16
C VAL A 269 -2.80 23.68 -12.74
N SER A 270 -3.56 22.65 -13.08
CA SER A 270 -4.94 22.80 -13.56
C SER A 270 -5.83 23.47 -12.53
N GLU A 271 -5.72 23.13 -11.25
CA GLU A 271 -6.46 23.83 -10.19
C GLU A 271 -6.02 25.30 -10.05
N TYR A 272 -4.73 25.60 -10.21
CA TYR A 272 -4.25 26.98 -10.16
C TYR A 272 -4.75 27.83 -11.34
N LEU A 273 -4.75 27.28 -12.56
CA LEU A 273 -5.17 27.98 -13.77
C LEU A 273 -6.70 28.01 -13.93
N HIS A 274 -7.38 26.95 -13.50
CA HIS A 274 -8.81 26.75 -13.61
C HIS A 274 -9.38 26.19 -12.28
N PRO A 275 -9.57 27.07 -11.27
CA PRO A 275 -10.07 26.65 -9.96
C PRO A 275 -11.41 25.92 -10.05
N GLY A 276 -11.52 24.78 -9.39
CA GLY A 276 -12.72 23.93 -9.42
C GLY A 276 -12.84 23.04 -10.67
N SER A 277 -11.75 22.85 -11.42
CA SER A 277 -11.71 21.93 -12.56
C SER A 277 -11.92 20.47 -12.17
N THR A 278 -11.58 20.11 -10.93
CA THR A 278 -11.87 18.83 -10.29
C THR A 278 -12.22 19.07 -8.82
N ASN A 279 -13.01 18.18 -8.23
CA ASN A 279 -13.24 18.15 -6.78
C ASN A 279 -12.15 17.36 -6.03
N PHE A 280 -11.14 16.83 -6.73
CA PHE A 280 -9.99 16.19 -6.10
C PHE A 280 -9.13 17.24 -5.38
N PRO A 281 -8.85 17.08 -4.07
CA PRO A 281 -8.14 18.11 -3.30
C PRO A 281 -6.71 18.36 -3.82
N SER A 282 -6.43 19.60 -4.23
CA SER A 282 -5.11 19.98 -4.76
C SER A 282 -3.99 19.84 -3.71
N GLN A 283 -4.32 19.94 -2.42
CA GLN A 283 -3.37 19.69 -1.34
C GLN A 283 -2.87 18.25 -1.34
N ILE A 284 -3.72 17.26 -1.67
CA ILE A 284 -3.29 15.87 -1.82
C ILE A 284 -2.32 15.74 -2.99
N ALA A 285 -2.63 16.37 -4.12
CA ALA A 285 -1.75 16.38 -5.28
C ALA A 285 -0.37 17.00 -4.92
N GLN A 286 -0.34 18.12 -4.20
CA GLN A 286 0.91 18.76 -3.76
C GLN A 286 1.74 17.90 -2.79
N ILE A 287 1.10 17.23 -1.84
CA ILE A 287 1.78 16.28 -0.95
C ILE A 287 2.32 15.11 -1.79
N ASN A 288 1.55 14.62 -2.76
CA ASN A 288 1.98 13.55 -3.66
C ASN A 288 3.19 13.97 -4.53
N ILE A 289 3.27 15.21 -5.01
CA ILE A 289 4.46 15.74 -5.71
C ILE A 289 5.69 15.58 -4.81
N SER A 290 5.61 16.05 -3.57
CA SER A 290 6.72 15.97 -2.62
C SER A 290 7.13 14.52 -2.36
N TYR A 291 6.16 13.62 -2.20
CA TYR A 291 6.43 12.20 -1.99
C TYR A 291 7.05 11.52 -3.22
N MET A 292 6.56 11.80 -4.43
CA MET A 292 7.12 11.21 -5.64
C MET A 292 8.54 11.69 -5.92
N VAL A 293 8.84 12.96 -5.62
CA VAL A 293 10.22 13.49 -5.71
C VAL A 293 11.15 12.78 -4.74
N THR A 294 10.77 12.60 -3.47
CA THR A 294 11.61 11.86 -2.51
C THR A 294 11.80 10.41 -2.92
N MET A 295 10.74 9.74 -3.39
CA MET A 295 10.81 8.36 -3.88
C MET A 295 11.71 8.23 -5.10
N LEU A 296 11.61 9.13 -6.08
CA LEU A 296 12.48 9.14 -7.26
C LEU A 296 13.95 9.34 -6.90
N MET A 297 14.27 10.26 -5.97
CA MET A 297 15.64 10.46 -5.51
C MET A 297 16.20 9.21 -4.83
N LEU A 298 15.43 8.59 -3.92
CA LEU A 298 15.88 7.41 -3.18
C LEU A 298 16.02 6.18 -4.09
N PHE A 299 15.07 5.95 -5.02
CA PHE A 299 15.15 4.88 -6.00
C PHE A 299 16.26 5.11 -7.02
N GLY A 300 16.46 6.35 -7.49
CA GLY A 300 17.56 6.72 -8.38
C GLY A 300 18.91 6.45 -7.73
N ASN A 301 19.08 6.85 -6.47
CA ASN A 301 20.28 6.55 -5.69
C ASN A 301 20.49 5.03 -5.53
N PHE A 302 19.44 4.28 -5.17
CA PHE A 302 19.50 2.82 -5.07
C PHE A 302 19.92 2.17 -6.39
N TYR A 303 19.35 2.62 -7.51
CA TYR A 303 19.61 2.09 -8.84
C TYR A 303 21.06 2.33 -9.29
N ILE A 304 21.60 3.53 -9.04
CA ILE A 304 23.01 3.87 -9.31
C ILE A 304 23.93 3.00 -8.46
N GLN A 305 23.65 2.88 -7.16
CA GLN A 305 24.46 2.07 -6.25
C GLN A 305 24.44 0.58 -6.62
N ASP A 306 23.29 0.04 -7.03
CA ASP A 306 23.17 -1.36 -7.47
C ASP A 306 24.01 -1.61 -8.73
N LYS A 307 23.93 -0.72 -9.73
CA LYS A 307 24.75 -0.80 -10.94
C LYS A 307 26.25 -0.78 -10.64
N GLN A 308 26.69 0.17 -9.82
CA GLN A 308 28.10 0.28 -9.44
C GLN A 308 28.59 -0.97 -8.68
N ARG A 309 27.75 -1.53 -7.81
CA ARG A 309 28.06 -2.78 -7.11
C ARG A 309 28.22 -3.94 -8.08
N ILE A 310 27.29 -4.14 -9.00
CA ILE A 310 27.36 -5.22 -10.00
C ILE A 310 28.64 -5.09 -10.84
N ALA A 311 29.04 -3.86 -11.19
CA ALA A 311 30.30 -3.62 -11.89
C ALA A 311 31.52 -4.03 -11.04
N ARG A 312 31.57 -3.66 -9.76
CA ARG A 312 32.64 -4.05 -8.83
C ARG A 312 32.72 -5.57 -8.63
N GLU A 313 31.58 -6.24 -8.48
CA GLU A 313 31.52 -7.71 -8.35
C GLU A 313 32.06 -8.42 -9.61
N LYS A 314 31.72 -7.91 -10.80
CA LYS A 314 32.27 -8.42 -12.07
C LYS A 314 33.78 -8.25 -12.17
N VAL A 315 34.32 -7.11 -11.73
CA VAL A 315 35.78 -6.86 -11.70
C VAL A 315 36.46 -7.80 -10.71
N ALA A 316 35.94 -7.94 -9.49
CA ALA A 316 36.49 -8.84 -8.48
C ALA A 316 36.50 -10.31 -8.93
N LEU A 317 35.46 -10.75 -9.65
CA LEU A 317 35.40 -12.10 -10.23
C LEU A 317 36.41 -12.32 -11.36
N LYS A 318 36.76 -11.28 -12.14
CA LYS A 318 37.83 -11.36 -13.14
C LYS A 318 39.19 -11.49 -12.47
N ILE A 319 39.44 -10.71 -11.42
CA ILE A 319 40.69 -10.77 -10.64
C ILE A 319 40.88 -12.15 -9.99
N LYS A 320 39.83 -12.74 -9.41
CA LYS A 320 39.91 -14.09 -8.80
C LYS A 320 40.14 -15.24 -9.79
N LYS A 321 39.97 -15.00 -11.09
CA LYS A 321 40.15 -16.01 -12.16
C LYS A 321 41.52 -15.92 -12.83
N GLN A 322 42.30 -14.89 -12.52
CA GLN A 322 43.71 -14.72 -12.90
C GLN A 322 44.59 -15.27 -11.80
#